data_AF-A0A9K3GPB0-F1
#
_entry.id   AF-A0A9K3GPB0-F1
#
_cell.length_a   1.000
_cell.length_b   1.000
_cell.length_c   1.000
_cell.angle_alpha   90.00
_cell.angle_beta   90.00
_cell.angle_gamma   90.00
#
_symmetry.space_group_name_H-M   'P 1'
#
loop_
_entity.id
_entity.type
_entity.pdbx_description
1 polymer ?
#
loop_
_entity_poly.entity_id
_entity_poly.type
_entity_poly.pdbx_seq_one_letter_code
_entity_poly.pdbx_strand_id
1 'polypeptide(L)'
;MRVLLVALALLALALCEEQLASVTLEADGTYRIHSGIVAPNSIAWAVLSDETDENGWNFLSLHSDASVDGTDNGFYAAGILEGYMMAEGITFQIQAAKEADYSPWNLHYPTAAVSYVESQMEWMKNESDSQRHYSLYWDLVGNYLSFVEGLQAGYSLSPMSYVDEFTGIVYEGTPFDVLMLQVGDLTIYSI
;
A
#
# COMPACT_ATOMS: atom_id res chain seq x y z
N MET A 1 -39.00 -26.08 0.34
CA MET A 1 -38.40 -25.57 -0.92
C MET A 1 -38.24 -24.05 -0.94
N ARG A 2 -39.25 -23.25 -0.58
CA ARG A 2 -39.14 -21.76 -0.54
C ARG A 2 -38.15 -21.22 0.51
N VAL A 3 -38.03 -21.86 1.67
CA VAL A 3 -37.08 -21.46 2.74
C VAL A 3 -35.62 -21.72 2.33
N LEU A 4 -35.38 -22.79 1.56
CA LEU A 4 -34.04 -23.14 1.06
C LEU A 4 -33.53 -22.17 0.00
N LEU A 5 -34.42 -21.65 -0.85
CA LEU A 5 -34.07 -20.65 -1.88
C LEU A 5 -33.77 -19.27 -1.26
N VAL A 6 -34.47 -18.88 -0.19
CA VAL A 6 -34.20 -17.63 0.52
C VAL A 6 -32.89 -17.72 1.32
N ALA A 7 -32.60 -18.87 1.94
CA ALA A 7 -31.33 -19.11 2.62
C ALA A 7 -30.15 -19.12 1.64
N LEU A 8 -30.29 -19.72 0.45
CA LEU A 8 -29.25 -19.69 -0.59
C LEU A 8 -29.02 -18.27 -1.14
N ALA A 9 -30.07 -17.47 -1.30
CA ALA A 9 -29.96 -16.10 -1.77
C ALA A 9 -29.30 -15.18 -0.72
N LEU A 10 -29.59 -15.40 0.57
CA LEU A 10 -28.89 -14.71 1.67
C LEU A 10 -27.42 -15.16 1.82
N LEU A 11 -27.10 -16.40 1.46
CA LEU A 11 -25.73 -16.91 1.43
C LEU A 11 -24.94 -16.36 0.23
N ALA A 12 -25.59 -16.16 -0.92
CA ALA A 12 -24.97 -15.62 -2.13
C ALA A 12 -24.74 -14.09 -2.07
N LEU A 13 -25.53 -13.35 -1.29
CA LEU A 13 -25.31 -11.93 -1.00
C LEU A 13 -24.14 -11.66 -0.03
N ALA A 14 -23.55 -12.71 0.55
CA ALA A 14 -22.45 -12.62 1.49
C ALA A 14 -21.07 -12.83 0.85
N LEU A 15 -20.98 -12.92 -0.48
CA LEU A 15 -19.75 -13.28 -1.19
C LEU A 15 -18.93 -12.09 -1.72
N CYS A 16 -19.44 -10.86 -1.62
CA CYS A 16 -18.61 -9.67 -1.83
C CYS A 16 -18.14 -9.20 -0.45
N GLU A 17 -16.96 -9.64 -0.06
CA GLU A 17 -16.34 -9.28 1.22
C GLU A 17 -15.68 -7.91 1.07
N GLU A 18 -16.48 -6.85 1.19
CA GLU A 18 -15.94 -5.49 1.28
C GLU A 18 -15.21 -5.32 2.61
N GLN A 19 -13.89 -5.10 2.54
CA GLN A 19 -13.08 -4.74 3.70
C GLN A 19 -13.09 -3.23 3.85
N LEU A 20 -13.38 -2.74 5.06
CA LEU A 20 -13.38 -1.31 5.39
C LEU A 20 -12.26 -1.04 6.40
N ALA A 21 -11.51 0.04 6.23
CA ALA A 21 -10.58 0.52 7.25
C ALA A 21 -10.49 2.04 7.28
N SER A 22 -10.10 2.60 8.43
CA SER A 22 -9.80 4.02 8.57
C SER A 22 -8.60 4.28 9.46
N VAL A 23 -8.00 5.47 9.32
CA VAL A 23 -6.83 5.88 10.09
C VAL A 23 -7.12 7.17 10.84
N THR A 24 -6.81 7.21 12.14
CA THR A 24 -6.81 8.43 12.97
C THR A 24 -5.39 8.86 13.29
N LEU A 25 -5.18 10.18 13.41
CA LEU A 25 -3.98 10.75 14.01
C LEU A 25 -4.27 11.00 15.50
N GLU A 26 -3.55 10.31 16.37
CA GLU A 26 -3.69 10.44 17.81
C GLU A 26 -2.91 11.66 18.33
N ALA A 27 -3.26 12.12 19.54
CA ALA A 27 -2.67 13.34 20.12
C ALA A 27 -1.15 13.24 20.38
N ASP A 28 -0.60 12.03 20.44
CA ASP A 28 0.84 11.78 20.56
C ASP A 28 1.58 11.76 19.21
N GLY A 29 0.87 12.00 18.10
CA GLY A 29 1.40 11.97 16.74
C GLY A 29 1.45 10.58 16.11
N THR A 30 0.91 9.56 16.79
CA THR A 30 0.85 8.20 16.22
C THR A 30 -0.37 8.02 15.32
N TYR A 31 -0.21 7.20 14.29
CA TYR A 31 -1.30 6.79 13.41
C TYR A 31 -1.91 5.49 13.90
N ARG A 32 -3.25 5.44 14.02
CA ARG A 32 -3.98 4.24 14.43
C ARG A 32 -4.93 3.78 13.33
N ILE A 33 -4.82 2.51 12.94
CA ILE A 33 -5.71 1.84 11.99
C ILE A 33 -6.92 1.28 12.74
N HIS A 34 -8.11 1.47 12.18
CA HIS A 34 -9.39 0.93 12.66
C HIS A 34 -10.00 0.07 11.55
N SER A 35 -10.03 -1.25 11.76
CA SER A 35 -10.61 -2.20 10.80
C SER A 35 -12.12 -2.34 10.99
N GLY A 36 -12.86 -2.44 9.89
CA GLY A 36 -14.31 -2.62 9.84
C GLY A 36 -15.14 -1.37 10.14
N ILE A 37 -14.51 -0.20 10.31
CA ILE A 37 -15.21 1.04 10.68
C ILE A 37 -14.50 2.29 10.14
N VAL A 38 -15.29 3.32 9.81
CA VAL A 38 -14.80 4.70 9.65
C VAL A 38 -14.89 5.41 10.99
N ALA A 39 -13.75 5.62 11.64
CA ALA A 39 -13.70 6.34 12.90
C ALA A 39 -14.14 7.82 12.72
N PRO A 40 -14.90 8.43 13.64
CA PRO A 40 -15.45 9.78 13.46
C PRO A 40 -14.40 10.89 13.19
N ASN A 41 -13.16 10.70 13.64
CA ASN A 41 -12.06 11.64 13.46
C ASN A 41 -10.98 11.07 12.52
N SER A 42 -11.36 10.15 11.63
CA SER A 42 -10.42 9.56 10.67
C SER A 42 -9.91 10.63 9.71
N ILE A 43 -8.60 10.67 9.49
CA ILE A 43 -7.96 11.54 8.50
C ILE A 43 -7.89 10.87 7.12
N ALA A 44 -8.06 9.54 7.08
CA ALA A 44 -8.26 8.77 5.87
C ALA A 44 -9.13 7.53 6.14
N TRP A 45 -9.82 7.04 5.12
CA TRP A 45 -10.54 5.76 5.14
C TRP A 45 -10.56 5.15 3.75
N ALA A 46 -10.72 3.83 3.69
CA ALA A 46 -10.72 3.09 2.45
C ALA A 46 -11.63 1.86 2.51
N VAL A 47 -12.14 1.48 1.34
CA VAL A 47 -12.92 0.26 1.11
C VAL A 47 -12.21 -0.55 0.05
N LEU A 48 -11.99 -1.83 0.31
CA LEU A 48 -11.44 -2.79 -0.62
C LEU A 48 -12.51 -3.82 -0.97
N SER A 49 -12.84 -3.93 -2.25
CA SER A 49 -13.64 -5.03 -2.81
C SER A 49 -12.69 -6.00 -3.52
N ASP A 50 -12.66 -7.25 -3.07
CA ASP A 50 -11.99 -8.33 -3.81
C ASP A 50 -12.97 -8.95 -4.80
N GLU A 51 -12.72 -8.73 -6.08
CA GLU A 51 -13.49 -9.30 -7.18
C GLU A 51 -12.57 -10.12 -8.10
N THR A 52 -11.42 -10.57 -7.59
CA THR A 52 -10.41 -11.29 -8.38
C THR A 52 -10.99 -12.55 -9.01
N ASP A 53 -11.77 -13.32 -8.25
CA ASP A 53 -12.41 -14.54 -8.75
C ASP A 53 -13.55 -14.26 -9.75
N GLU A 54 -14.20 -13.10 -9.66
CA GLU A 54 -15.33 -12.74 -10.50
C GLU A 54 -14.91 -12.09 -11.83
N ASN A 55 -13.93 -11.19 -11.78
CA ASN A 55 -13.52 -10.38 -12.92
C ASN A 55 -12.01 -10.14 -13.03
N GLY A 56 -11.20 -10.63 -12.09
CA GLY A 56 -9.75 -10.49 -12.09
C GLY A 56 -9.23 -9.16 -11.55
N TRP A 57 -10.07 -8.39 -10.86
CA TRP A 57 -9.70 -7.09 -10.28
C TRP A 57 -10.00 -7.00 -8.80
N ASN A 58 -9.16 -6.25 -8.10
CA ASN A 58 -9.47 -5.70 -6.78
C ASN A 58 -9.70 -4.21 -6.90
N PHE A 59 -10.72 -3.70 -6.20
CA PHE A 59 -11.10 -2.29 -6.22
C PHE A 59 -10.84 -1.68 -4.85
N LEU A 60 -9.82 -0.83 -4.77
CA LEU A 60 -9.57 0.01 -3.60
C LEU A 60 -10.15 1.41 -3.83
N SER A 61 -11.14 1.79 -3.04
CA SER A 61 -11.61 3.17 -2.94
C SER A 61 -10.99 3.81 -1.71
N LEU A 62 -10.17 4.84 -1.91
CA LEU A 62 -9.46 5.52 -0.84
C LEU A 62 -9.84 6.99 -0.78
N HIS A 63 -10.11 7.47 0.43
CA HIS A 63 -10.37 8.87 0.72
C HIS A 63 -9.46 9.34 1.82
N SER A 64 -8.82 10.48 1.64
CA SER A 64 -8.12 11.21 2.69
C SER A 64 -8.52 12.67 2.68
N ASP A 65 -8.50 13.28 3.85
CA ASP A 65 -8.60 14.72 3.94
C ASP A 65 -7.20 15.29 3.72
N ALA A 66 -6.95 15.76 2.50
CA ALA A 66 -5.69 16.37 2.10
C ALA A 66 -5.36 17.67 2.89
N SER A 67 -6.30 18.16 3.71
CA SER A 67 -6.22 19.47 4.35
C SER A 67 -6.12 19.44 5.87
N VAL A 68 -5.86 18.29 6.50
CA VAL A 68 -5.60 18.25 7.96
C VAL A 68 -4.36 19.11 8.25
N ASP A 69 -4.62 20.34 8.67
CA ASP A 69 -3.68 21.34 9.16
C ASP A 69 -2.57 21.81 8.20
N GLY A 70 -2.76 21.65 6.88
CA GLY A 70 -1.74 22.03 5.89
C GLY A 70 -0.47 21.17 5.96
N THR A 71 -0.61 19.97 6.50
CA THR A 71 0.43 18.94 6.62
C THR A 71 0.19 17.83 5.61
N ASP A 72 1.23 17.04 5.33
CA ASP A 72 1.18 15.86 4.46
C ASP A 72 0.61 14.59 5.15
N ASN A 73 0.07 14.74 6.36
CA ASN A 73 -0.53 13.65 7.15
C ASN A 73 -1.64 12.91 6.39
N GLY A 74 -2.42 13.60 5.56
CA GLY A 74 -3.47 12.98 4.73
C GLY A 74 -2.91 12.05 3.66
N PHE A 75 -1.76 12.39 3.07
CA PHE A 75 -1.06 11.53 2.10
C PHE A 75 -0.41 10.34 2.79
N TYR A 76 0.23 10.56 3.94
CA TYR A 76 0.81 9.48 4.73
C TYR A 76 -0.27 8.48 5.19
N ALA A 77 -1.41 8.96 5.71
CA ALA A 77 -2.52 8.12 6.14
C ALA A 77 -3.19 7.36 4.98
N ALA A 78 -3.28 7.97 3.80
CA ALA A 78 -3.68 7.30 2.57
C ALA A 78 -2.74 6.13 2.25
N GLY A 79 -1.43 6.39 2.28
CA GLY A 79 -0.41 5.35 2.11
C GLY A 79 -0.59 4.20 3.10
N ILE A 80 -0.74 4.50 4.40
CA ILE A 80 -0.95 3.47 5.43
C ILE A 80 -2.12 2.55 5.06
N LEU A 81 -3.26 3.12 4.67
CA LEU A 81 -4.45 2.33 4.36
C LEU A 81 -4.25 1.46 3.12
N GLU A 82 -3.69 2.01 2.05
CA GLU A 82 -3.41 1.23 0.85
C GLU A 82 -2.44 0.08 1.16
N GLY A 83 -1.34 0.36 1.85
CA GLY A 83 -0.33 -0.64 2.18
C GLY A 83 -0.87 -1.72 3.09
N TYR A 84 -1.70 -1.34 4.06
CA TYR A 84 -2.31 -2.27 5.01
C TYR A 84 -3.35 -3.18 4.35
N MET A 85 -4.25 -2.60 3.55
CA MET A 85 -5.38 -3.32 2.94
C MET A 85 -4.96 -4.14 1.72
N MET A 86 -3.98 -3.66 0.93
CA MET A 86 -3.49 -4.35 -0.26
C MET A 86 -2.29 -5.25 0.02
N ALA A 87 -1.91 -5.48 1.29
CA ALA A 87 -0.67 -6.19 1.64
C ALA A 87 -0.53 -7.56 0.96
N GLU A 88 -1.61 -8.33 0.87
CA GLU A 88 -1.61 -9.63 0.18
C GLU A 88 -1.30 -9.47 -1.32
N GLY A 89 -2.06 -8.60 -2.01
CA GLY A 89 -1.85 -8.33 -3.44
C GLY A 89 -0.48 -7.73 -3.75
N ILE A 90 0.03 -6.85 -2.87
CA ILE A 90 1.39 -6.31 -2.96
C ILE A 90 2.42 -7.43 -2.84
N THR A 91 2.25 -8.34 -1.88
CA THR A 91 3.16 -9.48 -1.69
C THR A 91 3.15 -10.41 -2.90
N PHE A 92 1.97 -10.70 -3.45
CA PHE A 92 1.84 -11.45 -4.69
C PHE A 92 2.59 -10.79 -5.86
N GLN A 93 2.44 -9.47 -6.04
CA GLN A 93 3.14 -8.73 -7.09
C GLN A 93 4.66 -8.75 -6.90
N ILE A 94 5.15 -8.58 -5.67
CA ILE A 94 6.58 -8.70 -5.34
C ILE A 94 7.08 -10.09 -5.73
N GLN A 95 6.34 -11.15 -5.38
CA GLN A 95 6.75 -12.51 -5.67
C GLN A 95 6.75 -12.80 -7.18
N ALA A 96 5.68 -12.41 -7.88
CA ALA A 96 5.61 -12.52 -9.33
C ALA A 96 6.77 -11.77 -10.03
N ALA A 97 7.14 -10.59 -9.52
CA ALA A 97 8.25 -9.82 -10.04
C ALA A 97 9.62 -10.48 -9.76
N LYS A 98 9.79 -11.16 -8.63
CA LYS A 98 11.03 -11.89 -8.28
C LYS A 98 11.19 -13.20 -9.05
N GLU A 99 10.09 -13.90 -9.36
CA GLU A 99 10.09 -15.17 -10.10
C GLU A 99 10.15 -15.01 -11.62
N ALA A 100 9.91 -13.81 -12.15
CA ALA A 100 10.00 -13.56 -13.58
C ALA A 100 11.43 -13.86 -14.11
N ASP A 101 11.52 -14.65 -15.18
CA ASP A 101 12.75 -15.26 -15.76
C ASP A 101 13.81 -14.24 -16.27
N TYR A 102 13.52 -12.93 -16.20
CA TYR A 102 14.39 -11.81 -16.56
C TYR A 102 14.48 -10.74 -15.47
N SER A 103 14.11 -11.10 -14.25
CA SER A 103 14.08 -10.17 -13.14
C SER A 103 15.50 -9.81 -12.71
N PRO A 104 15.92 -8.53 -12.77
CA PRO A 104 17.14 -8.11 -12.08
C PRO A 104 16.98 -8.19 -10.55
N TRP A 105 15.81 -8.63 -10.05
CA TRP A 105 15.42 -8.78 -8.65
C TRP A 105 15.67 -10.20 -8.09
N ASN A 106 16.46 -11.04 -8.78
CA ASN A 106 16.87 -12.37 -8.31
C ASN A 106 17.41 -12.31 -6.87
N LEU A 107 16.58 -12.72 -5.90
CA LEU A 107 16.77 -12.83 -4.44
C LEU A 107 17.36 -11.62 -3.69
N HIS A 108 18.19 -10.77 -4.31
CA HIS A 108 18.83 -9.61 -3.73
C HIS A 108 19.07 -8.53 -4.79
N TYR A 109 18.62 -7.31 -4.49
CA TYR A 109 18.93 -6.12 -5.27
C TYR A 109 20.45 -5.86 -5.30
N PRO A 110 21.04 -5.44 -6.44
CA PRO A 110 22.44 -5.03 -6.48
C PRO A 110 22.70 -3.90 -5.46
N THR A 111 23.72 -4.03 -4.61
CA THR A 111 23.99 -3.04 -3.55
C THR A 111 24.11 -1.61 -4.09
N ALA A 112 24.70 -1.44 -5.28
CA ALA A 112 24.79 -0.13 -5.93
C ALA A 112 23.42 0.47 -6.29
N ALA A 113 22.46 -0.37 -6.72
CA ALA A 113 21.11 0.06 -7.03
C ALA A 113 20.35 0.44 -5.76
N VAL A 114 20.47 -0.37 -4.69
CA VAL A 114 19.89 -0.06 -3.37
C VAL A 114 20.40 1.28 -2.87
N SER A 115 21.73 1.44 -2.79
CA SER A 115 22.33 2.69 -2.30
C SER A 115 21.97 3.90 -3.16
N TYR A 116 21.86 3.74 -4.48
CA TYR A 116 21.42 4.81 -5.37
C TYR A 116 19.98 5.23 -5.04
N VAL A 117 19.04 4.27 -4.99
CA VAL A 117 17.64 4.55 -4.69
C VAL A 117 17.49 5.21 -3.32
N GLU A 118 18.13 4.67 -2.28
CA GLU A 118 18.12 5.26 -0.93
C GLU A 118 18.65 6.71 -0.93
N SER A 119 19.79 6.95 -1.58
CA SER A 119 20.38 8.29 -1.68
C SER A 119 19.50 9.26 -2.46
N GLN A 120 18.83 8.81 -3.51
CA GLN A 120 17.89 9.65 -4.28
C GLN A 120 16.63 9.97 -3.47
N MET A 121 16.09 9.00 -2.73
CA MET A 121 14.93 9.24 -1.86
C MET A 121 15.26 10.25 -0.76
N GLU A 122 16.42 10.10 -0.10
CA GLU A 122 16.88 11.06 0.91
C GLU A 122 17.10 12.45 0.33
N TRP A 123 17.73 12.55 -0.85
CA TRP A 123 17.90 13.83 -1.53
C TRP A 123 16.57 14.49 -1.87
N MET A 124 15.62 13.76 -2.48
CA MET A 124 14.31 14.29 -2.82
C MET A 124 13.53 14.75 -1.59
N LYS A 125 13.62 14.04 -0.47
CA LYS A 125 12.98 14.43 0.79
C LYS A 125 13.57 15.73 1.32
N ASN A 126 14.90 15.84 1.38
CA ASN A 126 15.59 17.06 1.82
C ASN A 126 15.26 18.28 0.93
N GLU A 127 15.23 18.09 -0.39
CA GLU A 127 14.84 19.15 -1.32
C GLU A 127 13.38 19.56 -1.12
N SER A 128 12.48 18.59 -0.98
CA SER A 128 11.06 18.85 -0.72
C SER A 128 10.86 19.65 0.57
N ASP A 129 11.47 19.23 1.67
CA ASP A 129 11.37 19.90 2.97
C ASP A 129 11.84 21.36 2.91
N SER A 130 12.90 21.62 2.15
CA SER A 130 13.45 22.98 2.01
C SER A 130 12.66 23.87 1.03
N GLN A 131 12.00 23.29 0.03
CA GLN A 131 11.41 24.04 -1.08
C GLN A 131 9.88 24.01 -1.16
N ARG A 132 9.19 23.14 -0.41
CA ARG A 132 7.72 22.94 -0.54
C ARG A 132 6.88 24.19 -0.33
N HIS A 133 7.33 25.13 0.52
CA HIS A 133 6.63 26.40 0.72
C HIS A 133 6.84 27.43 -0.41
N TYR A 134 7.77 27.16 -1.32
CA TYR A 134 8.18 28.07 -2.40
C TYR A 134 7.94 27.49 -3.80
N SER A 135 7.72 26.19 -3.91
CA SER A 135 7.59 25.48 -5.17
C SER A 135 6.50 24.43 -5.09
N LEU A 136 5.45 24.61 -5.88
CA LEU A 136 4.38 23.63 -6.05
C LEU A 136 4.93 22.26 -6.47
N TYR A 137 5.98 22.24 -7.30
CA TYR A 137 6.63 21.00 -7.69
C TYR A 137 7.16 20.23 -6.46
N TRP A 138 7.89 20.91 -5.59
CA TRP A 138 8.48 20.27 -4.41
C TRP A 138 7.45 19.92 -3.34
N ASP A 139 6.34 20.64 -3.26
CA ASP A 139 5.21 20.26 -2.42
C ASP A 139 4.54 18.97 -2.91
N LEU A 140 4.31 18.83 -4.22
CA LEU A 140 3.78 17.60 -4.81
C LEU A 140 4.73 16.41 -4.63
N VAL A 141 6.04 16.63 -4.79
CA VAL A 141 7.06 15.60 -4.50
C VAL A 141 6.99 15.18 -3.04
N GLY A 142 6.90 16.14 -2.10
CA GLY A 142 6.78 15.84 -0.67
C GLY A 142 5.55 15.02 -0.34
N ASN A 143 4.39 15.42 -0.87
CA ASN A 143 3.14 14.69 -0.70
C ASN A 143 3.22 13.25 -1.22
N TYR A 144 3.86 13.05 -2.39
CA TYR A 144 4.09 11.71 -2.93
C TYR A 144 5.05 10.87 -2.07
N LEU A 145 6.16 11.46 -1.61
CA LEU A 145 7.09 10.76 -0.71
C LEU A 145 6.41 10.35 0.60
N SER A 146 5.59 11.23 1.18
CA SER A 146 4.83 10.93 2.38
C SER A 146 3.81 9.81 2.13
N PHE A 147 3.16 9.77 0.96
CA PHE A 147 2.33 8.63 0.57
C PHE A 147 3.12 7.31 0.49
N VAL A 148 4.29 7.31 -0.14
CA VAL A 148 5.15 6.11 -0.26
C VAL A 148 5.64 5.62 1.11
N GLU A 149 6.05 6.53 2.00
CA GLU A 149 6.42 6.18 3.37
C GLU A 149 5.23 5.57 4.15
N GLY A 150 4.04 6.14 3.95
CA GLY A 150 2.80 5.59 4.49
C GLY A 150 2.52 4.19 3.98
N LEU A 151 2.68 3.96 2.67
CA LEU A 151 2.49 2.67 2.01
C LEU A 151 3.38 1.58 2.62
N GLN A 152 4.67 1.88 2.79
CA GLN A 152 5.62 0.98 3.44
C GLN A 152 5.25 0.69 4.91
N ALA A 153 4.84 1.72 5.65
CA ALA A 153 4.41 1.58 7.04
C ALA A 153 3.14 0.73 7.16
N GLY A 154 2.12 0.99 6.33
CA GLY A 154 0.88 0.23 6.27
C GLY A 154 1.10 -1.23 5.94
N TYR A 155 1.92 -1.50 4.93
CA TYR A 155 2.31 -2.86 4.55
C TYR A 155 2.96 -3.61 5.72
N SER A 156 3.89 -2.96 6.43
CA SER A 156 4.60 -3.55 7.58
C SER A 156 3.70 -3.80 8.80
N LEU A 157 2.57 -3.08 8.90
CA LEU A 157 1.59 -3.22 9.98
C LEU A 157 0.51 -4.25 9.65
N SER A 158 0.42 -4.70 8.39
CA SER A 158 -0.57 -5.69 8.00
C SER A 158 -0.22 -7.04 8.64
N PRO A 159 -1.18 -7.70 9.32
CA PRO A 159 -0.95 -9.01 9.90
C PRO A 159 -0.88 -10.13 8.84
N MET A 160 -1.14 -9.81 7.56
CA MET A 160 -1.19 -10.79 6.48
C MET A 160 0.15 -10.97 5.79
N SER A 161 0.60 -12.23 5.76
CA SER A 161 1.60 -12.74 4.83
C SER A 161 0.89 -13.55 3.74
N TYR A 162 1.34 -13.44 2.50
CA TYR A 162 0.80 -14.27 1.42
C TYR A 162 1.29 -15.71 1.62
N VAL A 163 0.36 -16.65 1.69
CA VAL A 163 0.67 -18.07 1.75
C VAL A 163 0.30 -18.67 0.41
N ASP A 164 1.28 -19.17 -0.33
CA ASP A 164 1.01 -19.91 -1.56
C ASP A 164 0.24 -21.19 -1.20
N GLU A 165 -1.00 -21.30 -1.68
CA GLU A 165 -1.89 -22.41 -1.37
C GLU A 165 -1.37 -23.77 -1.87
N PHE A 166 -0.55 -23.78 -2.91
CA PHE A 166 0.01 -24.99 -3.51
C PHE A 166 1.30 -25.44 -2.82
N THR A 167 2.14 -24.50 -2.41
CA THR A 167 3.45 -24.81 -1.80
C THR A 167 3.48 -24.70 -0.27
N GLY A 168 2.52 -23.98 0.32
CA GLY A 168 2.48 -23.65 1.74
C GLY A 168 3.58 -22.68 2.17
N ILE A 169 4.29 -22.06 1.21
CA ILE A 169 5.36 -21.11 1.50
C ILE A 169 4.73 -19.76 1.86
N VAL A 170 5.20 -19.20 2.97
CA VAL A 170 4.86 -17.85 3.40
C VAL A 170 5.83 -16.89 2.73
N TYR A 171 5.31 -15.94 1.97
CA TYR A 171 6.07 -14.87 1.36
C TYR A 171 5.90 -13.58 2.14
N GLU A 172 7.02 -12.89 2.33
CA GLU A 172 7.08 -11.59 2.99
C GLU A 172 7.89 -10.64 2.10
N GLY A 173 7.33 -9.46 1.83
CA GLY A 173 8.04 -8.34 1.22
C GLY A 173 8.75 -7.50 2.28
N THR A 174 9.76 -6.76 1.85
CA THR A 174 10.40 -5.70 2.63
C THR A 174 9.81 -4.34 2.25
N PRO A 175 9.92 -3.31 3.10
CA PRO A 175 9.61 -1.94 2.71
C PRO A 175 10.33 -1.51 1.42
N PHE A 176 11.56 -1.99 1.20
CA PHE A 176 12.28 -1.73 -0.03
C PHE A 176 11.60 -2.40 -1.23
N ASP A 177 11.15 -3.66 -1.13
CA ASP A 177 10.40 -4.32 -2.21
C ASP A 177 9.15 -3.51 -2.61
N VAL A 178 8.43 -2.96 -1.63
CA VAL A 178 7.26 -2.09 -1.87
C VAL A 178 7.64 -0.81 -2.63
N LEU A 179 8.76 -0.17 -2.25
CA LEU A 179 9.29 0.98 -2.99
C LEU A 179 9.64 0.60 -4.44
N MET A 180 10.21 -0.58 -4.65
CA MET A 180 10.64 -1.02 -5.97
C MET A 180 9.48 -1.28 -6.93
N LEU A 181 8.28 -1.59 -6.43
CA LEU A 181 7.06 -1.61 -7.25
C LEU A 181 6.71 -0.22 -7.81
N GLN A 182 7.10 0.86 -7.12
CA GLN A 182 6.87 2.24 -7.58
C GLN A 182 7.92 2.70 -8.60
N VAL A 183 9.07 2.02 -8.69
CA VAL A 183 10.19 2.41 -9.54
C VAL A 183 10.16 1.60 -10.84
N GLY A 184 9.41 2.08 -11.83
CA GLY A 184 9.28 1.44 -13.13
C GLY A 184 10.48 1.60 -14.09
N ASP A 185 11.45 2.48 -13.77
CA ASP A 185 12.51 2.90 -14.70
C ASP A 185 13.90 2.30 -14.41
N LEU A 186 13.97 1.26 -13.59
CA LEU A 186 15.25 0.59 -13.30
C LEU A 186 15.64 -0.37 -14.42
N THR A 187 16.28 0.18 -15.45
CA THR A 187 17.06 -0.62 -16.40
C THR A 187 18.40 -1.00 -15.75
N ILE A 188 18.43 -2.14 -15.05
CA ILE A 188 19.67 -2.67 -14.48
C ILE A 188 20.43 -3.40 -15.59
N TYR A 189 21.44 -2.74 -16.15
CA TYR A 189 22.41 -3.41 -17.03
C TYR A 189 23.31 -4.29 -16.16
N SER A 190 23.21 -5.62 -16.31
CA SER A 190 24.26 -6.52 -15.85
C SER A 190 25.52 -6.22 -16.67
N ILE A 191 26.57 -5.71 -16.03
CA ILE A 191 27.91 -5.63 -16.62
C ILE A 191 28.61 -6.96 -16.37
#